data_AF-A0A7S4QHX3-F1
#
_entry.id   AF-A0A7S4QHX3-F1
#
_cell.length_a   1.000
_cell.length_b   1.000
_cell.length_c   1.000
_cell.angle_alpha   90.00
_cell.angle_beta   90.00
_cell.angle_gamma   90.00
#
_symmetry.space_group_name_H-M   'P 1'
#
loop_
_entity.id
_entity.type
_entity.pdbx_description
1 polymer ?
#
loop_
_entity_poly.entity_id
_entity_poly.type
_entity_poly.pdbx_seq_one_letter_code
_entity_poly.pdbx_strand_id
1 'polypeptide(L)'
;MPLERSTEEGSAEGVELQIRSNSLRIAYPRRPSRNTPLDLPSVDIPQGWGKFLDVAHVDFKVPAEHTLLGETFDAEVNIYVIQRAGRGIPVITVLFKIGKYNPHMQQVIDAFGRVWREDKNACAKRGYRNLKETEMGNNITSLIQPRTLQQDWHPWEFVWQTNSDWFYGYMGSLTEPPCYSFAHYRIIDTPNEISAQQLHALKNIILYHQDPGTCSYTSVHNKYGSVARPLQDSRRTWVHRCTCTDFLPDKTRKTTGKRSCRRGQESQWMPNPKDLTPAPGNEFIPAGGSDDDTVRF
;
A
#
# COMPACT_ATOMS: atom_id res chain seq x y z
N MET A 1 10.89 29.02 -18.67
CA MET A 1 10.41 27.87 -19.45
C MET A 1 10.96 26.62 -18.77
N PRO A 2 10.14 25.76 -18.16
CA PRO A 2 10.64 24.51 -17.59
C PRO A 2 10.88 23.52 -18.72
N LEU A 3 12.07 22.94 -18.74
CA LEU A 3 12.49 21.90 -19.68
C LEU A 3 11.70 20.62 -19.40
N GLU A 4 10.95 20.15 -20.38
CA GLU A 4 10.30 18.83 -20.39
C GLU A 4 11.40 17.76 -20.29
N ARG A 5 11.33 16.93 -19.23
CA ARG A 5 12.16 15.74 -19.09
C ARG A 5 11.51 14.64 -19.94
N SER A 6 12.16 14.28 -21.05
CA SER A 6 11.82 13.13 -21.88
C SER A 6 11.82 11.86 -21.03
N THR A 7 10.63 11.30 -20.82
CA THR A 7 10.42 9.97 -20.26
C THR A 7 10.58 8.95 -21.39
N GLU A 8 11.78 8.41 -21.58
CA GLU A 8 11.95 7.14 -22.29
C GLU A 8 12.92 6.23 -21.53
N GLU A 9 12.49 4.98 -21.44
CA GLU A 9 13.20 3.75 -21.05
C GLU A 9 13.33 3.39 -19.55
N GLY A 10 12.56 2.38 -19.16
CA GLY A 10 12.88 1.53 -18.01
C GLY A 10 11.71 1.10 -17.11
N SER A 11 10.52 0.85 -17.65
CA SER A 11 9.39 0.35 -16.87
C SER A 11 8.49 -0.55 -17.73
N ALA A 12 7.91 -1.59 -17.14
CA ALA A 12 6.93 -2.46 -17.79
C ALA A 12 5.90 -1.60 -18.54
N GLU A 13 5.81 -1.77 -19.86
CA GLU A 13 5.32 -0.76 -20.83
C GLU A 13 4.26 0.21 -20.26
N GLY A 14 4.71 1.44 -19.98
CA GLY A 14 3.82 2.58 -19.72
C GLY A 14 3.53 2.92 -18.25
N VAL A 15 4.05 2.18 -17.26
CA VAL A 15 3.91 2.60 -15.84
C VAL A 15 5.08 3.49 -15.40
N GLU A 16 4.82 4.48 -14.56
CA GLU A 16 5.82 5.41 -14.05
C GLU A 16 6.15 5.09 -12.57
N LEU A 17 7.44 4.94 -12.27
CA LEU A 17 7.92 4.74 -10.89
C LEU A 17 8.30 6.09 -10.28
N GLN A 18 7.63 6.48 -9.21
CA GLN A 18 7.84 7.76 -8.53
C GLN A 18 8.25 7.52 -7.07
N ILE A 19 9.46 7.96 -6.69
CA ILE A 19 9.88 8.01 -5.29
C ILE A 19 9.44 9.35 -4.71
N ARG A 20 8.31 9.35 -3.99
CA ARG A 20 7.71 10.55 -3.40
C ARG A 20 8.27 10.80 -2.01
N SER A 21 7.91 11.94 -1.42
CA SER A 21 8.40 12.34 -0.10
C SER A 21 7.94 11.44 1.05
N ASN A 22 6.85 10.69 0.86
CA ASN A 22 6.21 9.88 1.89
C ASN A 22 5.77 8.49 1.40
N SER A 23 6.01 8.14 0.14
CA SER A 23 5.56 6.89 -0.47
C SER A 23 6.39 6.52 -1.70
N LEU A 24 6.38 5.24 -2.06
CA LEU A 24 6.77 4.81 -3.40
C LEU A 24 5.51 4.63 -4.23
N ARG A 25 5.45 5.17 -5.44
CA ARG A 25 4.26 5.14 -6.28
C ARG A 25 4.52 4.50 -7.63
N ILE A 26 3.72 3.51 -7.98
CA ILE A 26 3.60 2.97 -9.34
C ILE A 26 2.37 3.63 -9.96
N ALA A 27 2.57 4.53 -10.93
CA ALA A 27 1.50 5.24 -11.60
C ALA A 27 1.19 4.62 -12.97
N TYR A 28 -0.09 4.38 -13.24
CA TYR A 28 -0.56 3.80 -14.50
C TYR A 28 -0.99 4.89 -15.48
N PRO A 29 -0.86 4.63 -16.80
CA PRO A 29 -1.31 5.58 -17.80
C PRO A 29 -2.82 5.72 -17.75
N ARG A 30 -3.32 6.95 -17.90
CA ARG A 30 -4.77 7.20 -17.91
C ARG A 30 -5.36 6.72 -19.24
N ARG A 31 -6.37 5.86 -19.18
CA ARG A 31 -7.14 5.46 -20.36
C ARG A 31 -7.82 6.69 -21.02
N PRO A 32 -7.48 7.05 -22.27
CA PRO A 32 -8.00 8.26 -22.92
C PRO A 32 -9.53 8.26 -23.12
N SER A 33 -10.06 7.13 -23.60
CA SER A 33 -11.50 6.95 -23.82
C SER A 33 -11.97 5.61 -23.24
N ARG A 34 -13.27 5.38 -23.10
CA ARG A 34 -13.77 4.08 -22.58
C ARG A 34 -13.44 2.91 -23.51
N ASN A 35 -13.32 3.18 -24.80
CA ASN A 35 -13.14 2.16 -25.83
C ASN A 35 -11.67 1.99 -26.24
N THR A 36 -10.75 2.79 -25.69
CA THR A 36 -9.33 2.63 -25.96
C THR A 36 -8.87 1.28 -25.41
N PRO A 37 -8.38 0.36 -26.25
CA PRO A 37 -7.83 -0.91 -25.78
C PRO A 37 -6.54 -0.62 -25.03
N LEU A 38 -6.59 -0.77 -23.72
CA LEU A 38 -5.48 -0.59 -22.80
C LEU A 38 -5.70 -1.60 -21.68
N ASP A 39 -4.76 -2.51 -21.50
CA ASP A 39 -4.87 -3.56 -20.51
C ASP A 39 -4.33 -3.03 -19.17
N LEU A 40 -5.22 -2.36 -18.42
CA LEU A 40 -4.90 -1.85 -17.09
C LEU A 40 -5.44 -2.81 -16.05
N PRO A 41 -4.70 -3.01 -14.95
CA PRO A 41 -5.27 -3.57 -13.74
C PRO A 41 -6.60 -2.89 -13.43
N SER A 42 -7.66 -3.68 -13.25
CA SER A 42 -8.99 -3.14 -12.96
C SER A 42 -9.74 -4.00 -11.96
N VAL A 43 -10.73 -3.41 -11.31
CA VAL A 43 -11.54 -4.08 -10.28
C VAL A 43 -13.02 -3.74 -10.47
N ASP A 44 -13.88 -4.72 -10.22
CA ASP A 44 -15.32 -4.51 -10.07
C ASP A 44 -15.62 -4.26 -8.58
N ILE A 45 -16.28 -3.14 -8.29
CA ILE A 45 -16.62 -2.76 -6.92
C ILE A 45 -18.14 -2.81 -6.75
N PRO A 46 -18.64 -3.60 -5.78
CA PRO A 46 -20.07 -3.77 -5.56
C PRO A 46 -20.75 -2.46 -5.16
N GLN A 47 -22.08 -2.40 -5.22
CA GLN A 47 -22.90 -1.19 -4.99
C GLN A 47 -22.86 -0.17 -6.15
N GLY A 48 -22.66 -0.67 -7.38
CA GLY A 48 -22.90 0.11 -8.60
C GLY A 48 -21.83 1.18 -8.88
N TRP A 49 -20.58 0.91 -8.53
CA TRP A 49 -19.44 1.78 -8.85
C TRP A 49 -19.07 1.80 -10.33
N GLY A 50 -19.46 0.74 -11.05
CA GLY A 50 -19.15 0.51 -12.46
C GLY A 50 -18.61 -0.91 -12.62
N LYS A 51 -18.79 -1.52 -13.81
CA LYS A 51 -18.43 -2.93 -14.01
C LYS A 51 -16.92 -3.19 -13.92
N PHE A 52 -16.08 -2.19 -14.20
CA PHE A 52 -14.61 -2.26 -14.06
C PHE A 52 -14.04 -0.85 -13.91
N LEU A 53 -13.27 -0.63 -12.85
CA LEU A 53 -12.54 0.62 -12.58
C LEU A 53 -11.05 0.37 -12.76
N ASP A 54 -10.40 1.16 -13.61
CA ASP A 54 -8.96 1.08 -13.84
C ASP A 54 -8.19 1.54 -12.58
N VAL A 55 -7.09 0.87 -12.27
CA VAL A 55 -6.12 1.33 -11.27
C VAL A 55 -5.44 2.59 -11.80
N ALA A 56 -5.40 3.63 -10.98
CA ALA A 56 -4.71 4.88 -11.27
C ALA A 56 -3.25 4.82 -10.81
N HIS A 57 -3.04 4.41 -9.57
CA HIS A 57 -1.71 4.25 -8.99
C HIS A 57 -1.75 3.36 -7.75
N VAL A 58 -0.58 2.87 -7.36
CA VAL A 58 -0.35 2.07 -6.17
C VAL A 58 0.71 2.75 -5.32
N ASP A 59 0.39 3.02 -4.05
CA ASP A 59 1.32 3.62 -3.10
C ASP A 59 1.78 2.59 -2.06
N PHE A 60 3.08 2.55 -1.83
CA PHE A 60 3.72 1.77 -0.77
C PHE A 60 4.17 2.74 0.33
N LYS A 61 3.74 2.49 1.57
CA LYS A 61 4.02 3.35 2.72
C LYS A 61 4.62 2.57 3.88
N VAL A 62 5.55 3.21 4.60
CA VAL A 62 6.23 2.64 5.77
C VAL A 62 6.39 3.72 6.85
N PRO A 63 5.87 3.54 8.08
CA PRO A 63 5.00 2.45 8.52
C PRO A 63 3.60 2.52 7.88
N ALA A 64 2.71 1.58 8.22
CA ALA A 64 1.30 1.69 7.84
C ALA A 64 0.64 2.94 8.42
N GLU A 65 -0.37 3.47 7.72
CA GLU A 65 -1.16 4.62 8.20
C GLU A 65 -2.39 4.15 8.96
N HIS A 66 -3.04 3.08 8.49
CA HIS A 66 -4.20 2.51 9.16
C HIS A 66 -3.81 1.57 10.30
N THR A 67 -4.66 1.52 11.32
CA THR A 67 -4.67 0.46 12.33
C THR A 67 -5.96 -0.37 12.19
N LEU A 68 -5.90 -1.62 12.64
CA LEU A 68 -7.08 -2.46 12.79
C LEU A 68 -7.17 -2.92 14.23
N LEU A 69 -8.30 -2.64 14.89
CA LEU A 69 -8.55 -3.05 16.28
C LEU A 69 -7.46 -2.57 17.27
N GLY A 70 -6.89 -1.38 17.02
CA GLY A 70 -5.81 -0.81 17.84
C GLY A 70 -4.41 -1.26 17.45
N GLU A 71 -4.27 -2.24 16.55
CA GLU A 71 -2.99 -2.79 16.13
C GLU A 71 -2.38 -2.00 14.97
N THR A 72 -1.09 -1.69 15.09
CA THR A 72 -0.30 -1.05 14.03
C THR A 72 0.38 -2.08 13.13
N PHE A 73 0.65 -1.68 11.88
CA PHE A 73 1.28 -2.54 10.89
C PHE A 73 2.58 -1.92 10.35
N ASP A 74 3.49 -2.76 9.87
CA ASP A 74 4.83 -2.37 9.47
C ASP A 74 4.88 -1.64 8.13
N ALA A 75 3.95 -1.95 7.22
CA ALA A 75 3.81 -1.27 5.94
C ALA A 75 2.37 -1.35 5.42
N GLU A 76 2.03 -0.49 4.47
CA GLU A 76 0.72 -0.45 3.85
C GLU A 76 0.84 -0.24 2.33
N VAL A 77 0.01 -0.96 1.58
CA VAL A 77 -0.14 -0.79 0.13
C VAL A 77 -1.55 -0.27 -0.15
N ASN A 78 -1.63 0.91 -0.79
CA ASN A 78 -2.87 1.52 -1.22
C ASN A 78 -3.01 1.47 -2.74
N ILE A 79 -4.03 0.78 -3.24
CA ILE A 79 -4.38 0.68 -4.66
C ILE A 79 -5.52 1.64 -4.94
N TYR A 80 -5.21 2.76 -5.58
CA TYR A 80 -6.17 3.80 -5.92
C TYR A 80 -6.79 3.51 -7.29
N VAL A 81 -8.12 3.47 -7.34
CA VAL A 81 -8.84 3.23 -8.61
C VAL A 81 -9.59 4.48 -9.06
N ILE A 82 -9.55 4.75 -10.36
CA ILE A 82 -10.19 5.93 -10.92
C ILE A 82 -11.65 5.65 -11.23
N GLN A 83 -12.54 6.48 -10.69
CA GLN A 83 -13.93 6.51 -11.09
C GLN A 83 -14.19 7.72 -12.00
N ARG A 84 -14.94 7.53 -13.08
CA ARG A 84 -15.36 8.61 -13.99
C ARG A 84 -16.63 9.35 -13.54
N ALA A 85 -17.21 9.00 -12.39
CA ALA A 85 -18.61 9.34 -12.02
C ALA A 85 -18.79 10.13 -10.71
N GLY A 86 -17.76 10.83 -10.21
CA GLY A 86 -17.92 11.83 -9.14
C GLY A 86 -18.35 11.34 -7.75
N ARG A 87 -18.45 10.02 -7.51
CA ARG A 87 -18.79 9.46 -6.18
C ARG A 87 -17.60 9.35 -5.24
N GLY A 88 -16.43 9.84 -5.65
CA GLY A 88 -15.18 9.69 -4.93
C GLY A 88 -14.26 8.65 -5.57
N ILE A 89 -13.25 8.21 -4.81
CA ILE A 89 -12.28 7.21 -5.25
C ILE A 89 -12.28 6.02 -4.30
N PRO A 90 -12.52 4.81 -4.79
CA PRO A 90 -12.23 3.62 -4.01
C PRO A 90 -10.72 3.44 -3.84
N VAL A 91 -10.32 3.04 -2.63
CA VAL A 91 -8.93 2.73 -2.29
C VAL A 91 -8.92 1.36 -1.63
N ILE A 92 -8.25 0.39 -2.26
CA ILE A 92 -8.08 -0.94 -1.70
C ILE A 92 -6.76 -0.97 -0.95
N THR A 93 -6.80 -1.29 0.34
CA THR A 93 -5.66 -1.19 1.25
C THR A 93 -5.29 -2.58 1.75
N VAL A 94 -4.01 -2.93 1.61
CA VAL A 94 -3.44 -4.17 2.15
C VAL A 94 -2.37 -3.80 3.18
N LEU A 95 -2.52 -4.32 4.40
CA LEU A 95 -1.60 -4.11 5.50
C LEU A 95 -0.54 -5.21 5.53
N PHE A 96 0.67 -4.89 5.97
CA PHE A 96 1.79 -5.82 6.03
C PHE A 96 2.39 -5.87 7.43
N LYS A 97 2.72 -7.07 7.88
CA LYS A 97 3.50 -7.31 9.11
C LYS A 97 4.82 -7.99 8.78
N ILE A 98 5.82 -7.79 9.63
CA ILE A 98 7.07 -8.55 9.54
C ILE A 98 6.75 -10.05 9.67
N GLY A 99 7.22 -10.82 8.70
CA GLY A 99 6.98 -12.25 8.61
C GLY A 99 7.83 -12.88 7.51
N LYS A 100 7.23 -13.73 6.68
CA LYS A 100 7.93 -14.39 5.58
C LYS A 100 8.35 -13.41 4.48
N TYR A 101 9.39 -13.81 3.76
CA TYR A 101 9.82 -13.15 2.53
C TYR A 101 8.68 -13.16 1.50
N ASN A 102 8.40 -12.00 0.92
CA ASN A 102 7.37 -11.84 -0.09
C ASN A 102 8.01 -11.62 -1.48
N PRO A 103 7.98 -12.61 -2.40
CA PRO A 103 8.64 -12.48 -3.70
C PRO A 103 8.02 -11.38 -4.57
N HIS A 104 6.72 -11.11 -4.43
CA HIS A 104 6.04 -10.05 -5.18
C HIS A 104 6.46 -8.65 -4.70
N MET A 105 6.61 -8.48 -3.38
CA MET A 105 7.20 -7.26 -2.80
C MET A 105 8.67 -7.06 -3.22
N GLN A 106 9.44 -8.14 -3.40
CA GLN A 106 10.82 -8.02 -3.85
C GLN A 106 10.91 -7.35 -5.23
N GLN A 107 9.98 -7.64 -6.14
CA GLN A 107 9.99 -7.01 -7.47
C GLN A 107 9.82 -5.49 -7.38
N VAL A 108 8.98 -5.02 -6.44
CA VAL A 108 8.80 -3.58 -6.16
C VAL A 108 10.08 -2.97 -5.61
N ILE A 109 10.70 -3.63 -4.61
CA ILE A 109 11.95 -3.18 -4.00
C ILE A 109 13.10 -3.11 -5.03
N ASP A 110 13.22 -4.12 -5.89
CA ASP A 110 14.23 -4.16 -6.94
C ASP A 110 14.02 -3.00 -7.94
N ALA A 111 12.78 -2.80 -8.39
CA ALA A 111 12.43 -1.77 -9.35
C ALA A 111 12.70 -0.34 -8.82
N PHE A 112 12.23 -0.03 -7.62
CA PHE A 112 12.50 1.28 -7.01
C PHE A 112 13.96 1.42 -6.56
N GLY A 113 14.58 0.32 -6.13
CA GLY A 113 15.98 0.30 -5.75
C GLY A 113 16.92 0.63 -6.91
N ARG A 114 16.55 0.25 -8.14
CA ARG A 114 17.25 0.67 -9.36
C ARG A 114 17.16 2.19 -9.56
N VAL A 115 15.95 2.76 -9.53
CA VAL A 115 15.72 4.21 -9.68
C VAL A 115 16.50 4.99 -8.62
N TRP A 116 16.37 4.59 -7.35
CA TRP A 116 17.08 5.19 -6.23
C TRP A 116 18.60 5.20 -6.43
N ARG A 117 19.17 4.10 -6.96
CA ARG A 117 20.62 3.99 -7.23
C ARG A 117 21.06 4.88 -8.39
N GLU A 118 20.26 4.98 -9.44
CA GLU A 118 20.51 5.88 -10.58
C GLU A 118 20.53 7.34 -10.12
N ASP A 119 19.55 7.74 -9.31
CA ASP A 119 19.45 9.09 -8.76
C ASP A 119 20.61 9.41 -7.80
N LYS A 120 20.96 8.47 -6.91
CA LYS A 120 22.15 8.58 -6.05
C LYS A 120 23.43 8.75 -6.88
N ASN A 121 23.59 7.96 -7.93
CA ASN A 121 24.76 8.03 -8.82
C ASN A 121 24.83 9.35 -9.60
N ALA A 122 23.68 9.90 -10.01
CA ALA A 122 23.60 11.21 -10.65
C ALA A 122 24.11 12.32 -9.71
N CYS A 123 23.78 12.23 -8.42
CA CYS A 123 24.30 13.16 -7.41
C CYS A 123 25.80 12.98 -7.12
N ALA A 124 26.27 11.74 -7.03
CA ALA A 124 27.70 11.46 -6.83
C ALA A 124 28.58 12.04 -7.96
N LYS A 125 28.12 11.94 -9.22
CA LYS A 125 28.81 12.54 -10.39
C LYS A 125 28.96 14.06 -10.30
N ARG A 126 28.08 14.73 -9.54
CA ARG A 126 28.10 16.18 -9.32
C ARG A 126 28.94 16.60 -8.11
N GLY A 127 29.66 15.67 -7.49
CA GLY A 127 30.53 15.92 -6.34
C GLY A 127 29.80 15.90 -4.99
N TYR A 128 28.51 15.57 -4.96
CA TYR A 128 27.79 15.36 -3.70
C TYR A 128 28.21 14.00 -3.11
N ARG A 129 29.03 14.04 -2.06
CA ARG A 129 29.40 12.86 -1.27
C ARG A 129 28.55 12.82 -0.01
N ASN A 130 27.82 11.72 0.22
CA ASN A 130 27.05 11.55 1.44
C ASN A 130 28.00 11.27 2.62
N LEU A 131 28.11 12.21 3.57
CA LEU A 131 28.87 12.05 4.82
C LEU A 131 28.14 11.18 5.86
N LYS A 132 26.86 10.87 5.65
CA LYS A 132 26.07 9.92 6.45
C LYS A 132 25.85 8.62 5.69
N GLU A 133 26.94 8.04 5.20
CA GLU A 133 26.93 6.64 4.78
C GLU A 133 26.85 5.79 6.04
N THR A 134 25.67 5.72 6.65
CA THR A 134 25.39 4.69 7.65
C THR A 134 25.67 3.34 6.99
N GLU A 135 26.26 2.39 7.71
CA GLU A 135 26.45 0.98 7.29
C GLU A 135 25.18 0.37 6.63
N MET A 136 24.02 0.93 6.98
CA MET A 136 22.69 0.76 6.43
C MET A 136 22.57 0.96 4.91
N GLY A 137 23.24 1.96 4.33
CA GLY A 137 23.26 2.24 2.89
C GLY A 137 23.88 1.12 2.06
N ASN A 138 24.89 0.47 2.62
CA ASN A 138 25.64 -0.62 1.99
C ASN A 138 24.86 -1.95 2.04
N ASN A 139 24.07 -2.17 3.10
CA ASN A 139 23.23 -3.37 3.27
C ASN A 139 21.97 -3.36 2.38
N ILE A 140 21.49 -2.19 1.96
CA ILE A 140 20.38 -2.09 0.98
C ILE A 140 20.86 -2.51 -0.41
N THR A 141 22.08 -2.12 -0.79
CA THR A 141 22.63 -2.42 -2.12
C THR A 141 22.79 -3.92 -2.39
N SER A 142 23.02 -4.74 -1.36
CA SER A 142 23.09 -6.19 -1.50
C SER A 142 21.72 -6.86 -1.70
N LEU A 143 20.63 -6.22 -1.27
CA LEU A 143 19.27 -6.75 -1.41
C LEU A 143 18.61 -6.34 -2.74
N ILE A 144 18.97 -5.18 -3.29
CA ILE A 144 18.42 -4.68 -4.56
C ILE A 144 19.09 -5.38 -5.73
N GLN A 145 18.34 -6.27 -6.37
CA GLN A 145 18.72 -6.83 -7.66
C GLN A 145 18.49 -5.79 -8.77
N PRO A 146 19.31 -5.73 -9.83
CA PRO A 146 19.13 -4.80 -10.94
C PRO A 146 18.01 -5.28 -11.87
N ARG A 147 16.78 -5.39 -11.35
CA ARG A 147 15.61 -5.88 -12.09
C ARG A 147 14.61 -4.76 -12.28
N THR A 148 13.99 -4.72 -13.45
CA THR A 148 12.78 -3.92 -13.67
C THR A 148 11.57 -4.67 -13.11
N LEU A 149 10.47 -3.95 -12.93
CA LEU A 149 9.18 -4.57 -12.67
C LEU A 149 8.88 -5.54 -13.82
N GLN A 150 8.46 -6.77 -13.51
CA GLN A 150 8.16 -7.76 -14.54
C GLN A 150 6.90 -7.36 -15.30
N GLN A 151 6.80 -7.76 -16.58
CA GLN A 151 5.67 -7.40 -17.44
C GLN A 151 4.34 -7.98 -16.93
N ASP A 152 4.38 -9.10 -16.23
CA ASP A 152 3.25 -9.78 -15.60
C ASP A 152 2.99 -9.34 -14.15
N TRP A 153 3.74 -8.34 -13.65
CA TRP A 153 3.49 -7.82 -12.31
C TRP A 153 2.11 -7.19 -12.22
N HIS A 154 1.33 -7.60 -11.22
CA HIS A 154 -0.06 -7.20 -11.07
C HIS A 154 -0.38 -6.78 -9.62
N PRO A 155 -0.95 -5.59 -9.36
CA PRO A 155 -1.14 -5.08 -7.99
C PRO A 155 -2.15 -5.88 -7.16
N TRP A 156 -3.13 -6.53 -7.81
CA TRP A 156 -4.07 -7.43 -7.14
C TRP A 156 -3.44 -8.67 -6.53
N GLU A 157 -2.21 -9.02 -6.91
CA GLU A 157 -1.48 -10.14 -6.30
C GLU A 157 -1.33 -9.97 -4.79
N PHE A 158 -1.12 -8.73 -4.31
CA PHE A 158 -1.13 -8.48 -2.86
C PHE A 158 -2.47 -8.81 -2.21
N VAL A 159 -3.59 -8.50 -2.87
CA VAL A 159 -4.92 -8.86 -2.33
C VAL A 159 -5.10 -10.37 -2.35
N TRP A 160 -4.76 -11.05 -3.45
CA TRP A 160 -4.89 -12.51 -3.58
C TRP A 160 -4.02 -13.28 -2.58
N GLN A 161 -2.82 -12.80 -2.26
CA GLN A 161 -1.92 -13.40 -1.27
C GLN A 161 -2.50 -13.43 0.14
N THR A 162 -3.37 -12.47 0.49
CA THR A 162 -4.04 -12.48 1.80
C THR A 162 -5.01 -13.67 1.95
N ASN A 163 -5.50 -14.20 0.82
CA ASN A 163 -6.57 -15.20 0.77
C ASN A 163 -7.79 -14.80 1.66
N SER A 164 -8.05 -13.50 1.81
CA SER A 164 -9.20 -12.98 2.54
C SER A 164 -10.33 -12.61 1.60
N ASP A 165 -11.54 -12.98 2.01
CA ASP A 165 -12.80 -12.54 1.39
C ASP A 165 -13.37 -11.29 2.09
N TRP A 166 -12.73 -10.82 3.17
CA TRP A 166 -13.29 -9.86 4.12
C TRP A 166 -12.48 -8.57 4.18
N PHE A 167 -13.17 -7.47 4.46
CA PHE A 167 -12.55 -6.15 4.56
C PHE A 167 -13.36 -5.21 5.45
N TYR A 168 -12.73 -4.15 5.92
CA TYR A 168 -13.38 -2.99 6.53
C TYR A 168 -13.58 -1.89 5.50
N GLY A 169 -14.75 -1.27 5.49
CA GLY A 169 -15.13 -0.20 4.58
C GLY A 169 -15.52 1.06 5.32
N TYR A 170 -15.01 2.21 4.89
CA TYR A 170 -15.43 3.51 5.40
C TYR A 170 -15.21 4.63 4.36
N MET A 171 -15.82 5.79 4.61
CA MET A 171 -15.56 7.02 3.86
C MET A 171 -14.58 7.91 4.64
N GLY A 172 -13.52 8.34 3.98
CA GLY A 172 -12.45 9.11 4.58
C GLY A 172 -11.87 10.16 3.63
N SER A 173 -10.64 10.55 3.92
CA SER A 173 -9.87 11.52 3.13
C SER A 173 -8.61 10.89 2.58
N LEU A 174 -8.06 11.48 1.52
CA LEU A 174 -6.69 11.16 1.11
C LEU A 174 -5.73 11.34 2.28
N THR A 175 -4.81 10.41 2.46
CA THR A 175 -3.77 10.49 3.50
C THR A 175 -2.59 11.38 3.10
N GLU A 176 -2.64 11.96 1.90
CA GLU A 176 -1.67 12.93 1.39
C GLU A 176 -2.35 14.25 1.02
N PRO A 177 -1.66 15.40 1.15
CA PRO A 177 -2.15 16.67 0.64
C PRO A 177 -2.61 16.58 -0.82
N PRO A 178 -3.77 17.16 -1.18
CA PRO A 178 -4.58 18.13 -0.42
C PRO A 178 -5.60 17.54 0.58
N CYS A 179 -5.52 16.26 0.93
CA CYS A 179 -6.32 15.62 1.99
C CYS A 179 -7.84 15.70 1.78
N TYR A 180 -8.30 15.67 0.54
CA TYR A 180 -9.72 15.78 0.22
C TYR A 180 -10.54 14.56 0.70
N SER A 181 -11.74 14.82 1.22
CA SER A 181 -12.66 13.83 1.82
C SER A 181 -13.56 13.14 0.79
N PHE A 182 -12.96 12.38 -0.13
CA PHE A 182 -13.70 11.57 -1.11
C PHE A 182 -13.14 10.15 -1.28
N ALA A 183 -12.30 9.69 -0.36
CA ALA A 183 -11.73 8.35 -0.41
C ALA A 183 -12.71 7.34 0.21
N HIS A 184 -12.98 6.25 -0.51
CA HIS A 184 -13.77 5.11 -0.04
C HIS A 184 -12.83 3.94 0.20
N TYR A 185 -12.34 3.82 1.42
CA TYR A 185 -11.37 2.80 1.79
C TYR A 185 -12.01 1.41 1.89
N ARG A 186 -11.24 0.40 1.50
CA ARG A 186 -11.50 -1.03 1.60
C ARG A 186 -10.24 -1.68 2.14
N ILE A 187 -10.15 -1.82 3.45
CA ILE A 187 -8.98 -2.37 4.14
C ILE A 187 -9.17 -3.88 4.28
N ILE A 188 -8.34 -4.67 3.61
CA ILE A 188 -8.37 -6.13 3.73
C ILE A 188 -8.07 -6.52 5.17
N ASP A 189 -8.89 -7.40 5.75
CA ASP A 189 -8.81 -7.69 7.19
C ASP A 189 -7.66 -8.62 7.57
N THR A 190 -7.06 -9.30 6.59
CA THR A 190 -5.94 -10.22 6.79
C THR A 190 -4.65 -9.57 6.28
N PRO A 191 -3.65 -9.35 7.14
CA PRO A 191 -2.40 -8.71 6.73
C PRO A 191 -1.55 -9.69 5.91
N ASN A 192 -0.83 -9.15 4.93
CA ASN A 192 0.26 -9.85 4.27
C ASN A 192 1.53 -9.85 5.12
N GLU A 193 2.50 -10.66 4.71
CA GLU A 193 3.80 -10.72 5.34
C GLU A 193 4.88 -10.07 4.45
N ILE A 194 5.88 -9.46 5.10
CA ILE A 194 7.09 -8.93 4.48
C ILE A 194 8.28 -9.31 5.36
N SER A 195 9.42 -9.71 4.79
CA SER A 195 10.60 -10.00 5.63
C SER A 195 11.18 -8.70 6.22
N ALA A 196 11.84 -8.80 7.38
CA ALA A 196 12.51 -7.65 8.00
C ALA A 196 13.53 -6.96 7.07
N GLN A 197 14.24 -7.73 6.25
CA GLN A 197 15.18 -7.22 5.25
C GLN A 197 14.47 -6.43 4.14
N GLN A 198 13.33 -6.92 3.66
CA GLN A 198 12.52 -6.23 2.65
C GLN A 198 11.90 -4.94 3.19
N LEU A 199 11.35 -4.97 4.40
CA LEU A 199 10.81 -3.79 5.06
C LEU A 199 11.90 -2.71 5.23
N HIS A 200 13.08 -3.12 5.65
CA HIS A 200 14.22 -2.23 5.80
C HIS A 200 14.66 -1.60 4.48
N ALA A 201 14.72 -2.38 3.39
CA ALA A 201 15.01 -1.87 2.06
C ALA A 201 13.94 -0.86 1.61
N LEU A 202 12.65 -1.21 1.74
CA LEU A 202 11.53 -0.34 1.39
C LEU A 202 11.58 0.99 2.16
N LYS A 203 11.78 0.93 3.48
CA LYS A 203 11.93 2.09 4.36
C LYS A 203 13.06 2.99 3.87
N ASN A 204 14.23 2.43 3.61
CA ASN A 204 15.39 3.25 3.25
C ASN A 204 15.28 3.90 1.88
N ILE A 205 14.65 3.24 0.90
CA ILE A 205 14.35 3.85 -0.40
C ILE A 205 13.49 5.09 -0.18
N ILE A 206 12.45 5.02 0.64
CA ILE A 206 11.58 6.18 0.93
C ILE A 206 12.35 7.27 1.70
N LEU A 207 13.04 6.90 2.79
CA LEU A 207 13.59 7.87 3.74
C LEU A 207 14.84 8.60 3.25
N TYR A 208 15.66 7.94 2.43
CA TYR A 208 17.00 8.41 2.06
C TYR A 208 17.18 8.63 0.57
N HIS A 209 16.09 8.71 -0.20
CA HIS A 209 16.14 9.14 -1.59
C HIS A 209 16.59 10.60 -1.73
N GLN A 210 17.43 10.85 -2.74
CA GLN A 210 17.91 12.17 -3.11
C GLN A 210 17.40 12.52 -4.50
N ASP A 211 16.83 13.70 -4.67
CA ASP A 211 16.39 14.16 -5.99
C ASP A 211 17.61 14.33 -6.92
N PRO A 212 17.61 13.75 -8.13
CA PRO A 212 18.77 13.82 -9.03
C PRO A 212 19.04 15.24 -9.57
N GLY A 213 18.06 16.15 -9.49
CA GLY A 213 18.19 17.53 -9.93
C GLY A 213 18.91 18.42 -8.91
N THR A 214 18.57 18.26 -7.63
CA THR A 214 18.96 19.13 -6.51
C THR A 214 19.89 18.46 -5.50
N CYS A 215 19.92 17.13 -5.47
CA CYS A 215 20.65 16.29 -4.51
C CYS A 215 20.24 16.46 -3.04
N SER A 216 19.11 17.13 -2.81
CA SER A 216 18.46 17.20 -1.49
C SER A 216 17.67 15.92 -1.23
N TYR A 217 17.61 15.51 0.04
CA TYR A 217 16.72 14.41 0.45
C TYR A 217 15.27 14.78 0.16
N THR A 218 14.51 13.85 -0.42
CA THR A 218 13.11 14.10 -0.79
C THR A 218 12.12 13.79 0.32
N SER A 219 12.53 12.97 1.30
CA SER A 219 11.63 12.47 2.33
C SER A 219 11.22 13.53 3.34
N VAL A 220 9.95 13.50 3.77
CA VAL A 220 9.40 14.37 4.84
C VAL A 220 9.27 13.66 6.19
N HIS A 221 10.06 12.60 6.41
CA HIS A 221 9.95 11.81 7.62
C HIS A 221 10.23 12.61 8.89
N ASN A 222 9.52 12.27 9.96
CA ASN A 222 9.75 12.85 11.27
C ASN A 222 11.04 12.32 11.91
N LYS A 223 11.41 12.86 13.07
CA LYS A 223 12.62 12.46 13.82
C LYS A 223 12.69 10.97 14.21
N TYR A 224 11.57 10.25 14.12
CA TYR A 224 11.47 8.81 14.40
C TYR A 224 11.54 7.95 13.13
N GLY A 225 11.77 8.56 11.95
CA GLY A 225 11.86 7.86 10.67
C GLY A 225 10.51 7.33 10.19
N SER A 226 9.42 8.04 10.48
CA SER A 226 8.08 7.74 9.98
C SER A 226 7.59 8.83 9.03
N VAL A 227 6.99 8.40 7.91
CA VAL A 227 6.29 9.26 6.93
C VAL A 227 4.76 9.10 6.98
N ALA A 228 4.25 8.24 7.86
CA ALA A 228 2.83 7.96 7.99
C ALA A 228 2.09 9.18 8.55
N ARG A 229 0.94 9.51 7.95
CA ARG A 229 0.01 10.49 8.52
C ARG A 229 -0.41 10.03 9.93
N PRO A 230 -0.37 10.89 10.97
CA PRO A 230 -0.85 10.53 12.29
C PRO A 230 -2.33 10.15 12.29
N LEU A 231 -2.72 9.33 13.27
CA LEU A 231 -4.10 8.91 13.46
C LEU A 231 -5.05 10.12 13.60
N GLN A 232 -6.22 10.06 12.97
CA GLN A 232 -7.22 11.12 12.88
C GLN A 232 -8.51 10.74 13.63
N ASP A 233 -9.07 11.67 14.41
CA ASP A 233 -10.27 11.41 15.20
C ASP A 233 -11.43 10.83 14.34
N SER A 234 -11.83 9.60 14.68
CA SER A 234 -12.82 8.80 13.96
C SER A 234 -14.22 8.86 14.57
N ARG A 235 -14.46 9.65 15.62
CA ARG A 235 -15.74 9.70 16.38
C ARG A 235 -17.00 9.94 15.56
N ARG A 236 -16.88 10.39 14.31
CA ARG A 236 -18.01 10.66 13.39
C ARG A 236 -18.02 9.78 12.14
N THR A 237 -17.07 8.84 12.02
CA THR A 237 -16.90 8.01 10.83
C THR A 237 -17.51 6.64 11.07
N TRP A 238 -18.51 6.27 10.27
CA TRP A 238 -19.07 4.93 10.31
C TRP A 238 -18.15 3.95 9.58
N VAL A 239 -17.69 2.93 10.30
CA VAL A 239 -16.92 1.81 9.75
C VAL A 239 -17.84 0.61 9.64
N HIS A 240 -17.91 0.01 8.46
CA HIS A 240 -18.58 -1.26 8.23
C HIS A 240 -17.53 -2.36 8.08
N ARG A 241 -17.74 -3.51 8.71
CA ARG A 241 -16.98 -4.74 8.41
C ARG A 241 -17.82 -5.60 7.47
N CYS A 242 -17.26 -5.96 6.32
CA CYS A 242 -17.86 -6.93 5.44
C CYS A 242 -17.81 -8.31 6.08
N THR A 243 -18.98 -8.95 6.17
CA THR A 243 -19.16 -10.25 6.80
C THR A 243 -19.90 -11.21 5.88
N CYS A 244 -20.01 -12.47 6.31
CA CYS A 244 -20.75 -13.49 5.57
C CYS A 244 -22.23 -13.15 5.33
N THR A 245 -22.82 -12.24 6.12
CA THR A 245 -24.19 -11.77 5.91
C THR A 245 -24.29 -10.77 4.76
N ASP A 246 -23.20 -10.05 4.46
CA ASP A 246 -23.11 -9.14 3.32
C ASP A 246 -22.78 -9.90 2.04
N PHE A 247 -21.82 -10.81 2.11
CA PHE A 247 -21.37 -11.64 0.99
C PHE A 247 -20.90 -13.00 1.47
N LEU A 248 -21.48 -14.08 0.92
CA LEU A 248 -21.01 -15.44 1.18
C LEU A 248 -20.11 -15.89 0.02
N PRO A 249 -18.79 -16.10 0.26
CA PRO A 249 -17.83 -16.43 -0.79
C PRO A 249 -18.22 -17.71 -1.53
N ASP A 250 -17.93 -17.78 -2.83
CA ASP A 250 -18.29 -18.93 -3.65
C ASP A 250 -17.60 -20.22 -3.20
N LYS A 251 -16.38 -20.12 -2.64
CA LYS A 251 -15.68 -21.26 -2.01
C LYS A 251 -16.50 -21.84 -0.86
N THR A 252 -17.06 -20.97 -0.01
CA THR A 252 -17.92 -21.34 1.11
C THR A 252 -19.26 -21.88 0.63
N ARG A 253 -19.86 -21.29 -0.41
CA ARG A 253 -21.10 -21.79 -1.02
C ARG A 253 -20.93 -23.20 -1.59
N LYS A 254 -19.85 -23.44 -2.32
CA LYS A 254 -19.53 -24.75 -2.92
C LYS A 254 -19.29 -25.83 -1.88
N THR A 255 -18.58 -25.51 -0.80
CA THR A 255 -18.22 -26.49 0.25
C THR A 255 -19.39 -26.81 1.18
N THR A 256 -20.23 -25.82 1.50
CA THR A 256 -21.30 -25.98 2.50
C THR A 256 -22.70 -26.20 1.91
N GLY A 257 -22.90 -25.88 0.62
CA GLY A 257 -24.21 -25.83 -0.02
C GLY A 257 -25.10 -24.67 0.44
N LYS A 258 -24.63 -23.81 1.36
CA LYS A 258 -25.41 -22.67 1.84
C LYS A 258 -25.43 -21.54 0.81
N ARG A 259 -26.57 -20.85 0.69
CA ARG A 259 -26.72 -19.67 -0.18
C ARG A 259 -26.47 -18.35 0.54
N SER A 260 -26.65 -18.32 1.86
CA SER A 260 -26.46 -17.15 2.71
C SER A 260 -25.98 -17.56 4.11
N CYS A 261 -25.36 -16.61 4.81
CA CYS A 261 -25.04 -16.70 6.22
C CYS A 261 -26.20 -16.15 7.07
N ARG A 262 -26.41 -16.69 8.27
CA ARG A 262 -27.37 -16.13 9.23
C ARG A 262 -26.64 -15.19 10.19
N ARG A 263 -27.34 -14.14 10.63
CA ARG A 263 -26.85 -13.23 11.68
C ARG A 263 -26.52 -14.04 12.95
N GLY A 264 -25.34 -13.83 13.51
CA GLY A 264 -24.80 -14.61 14.64
C GLY A 264 -23.96 -15.83 14.26
N GLN A 265 -23.76 -16.12 12.97
CA GLN A 265 -22.88 -17.18 12.48
C GLN A 265 -21.58 -16.64 11.85
N GLU A 266 -21.30 -15.35 11.99
CA GLU A 266 -20.18 -14.66 11.32
C GLU A 266 -18.83 -15.25 11.74
N SER A 267 -18.65 -15.51 13.03
CA SER A 267 -17.40 -16.05 13.60
C SER A 267 -17.02 -17.45 13.09
N GLN A 268 -17.95 -18.19 12.50
CA GLN A 268 -17.67 -19.51 11.90
C GLN A 268 -16.87 -19.39 10.59
N TRP A 269 -16.97 -18.26 9.89
CA TRP A 269 -16.45 -18.10 8.52
C TRP A 269 -15.38 -17.02 8.40
N MET A 270 -15.10 -16.33 9.51
CA MET A 270 -14.23 -15.17 9.56
C MET A 270 -13.03 -15.44 10.45
N PRO A 271 -11.86 -14.85 10.14
CA PRO A 271 -10.72 -14.86 11.05
C PRO A 271 -11.16 -14.33 12.43
N ASN A 272 -10.74 -15.01 13.49
CA ASN A 272 -10.95 -14.50 14.84
C ASN A 272 -10.23 -13.14 14.92
N PRO A 273 -10.89 -12.06 15.39
CA PRO A 273 -10.22 -10.78 15.61
C PRO A 273 -8.89 -10.88 16.37
N LYS A 274 -8.76 -11.86 17.27
CA LYS A 274 -7.53 -12.14 18.03
C LYS A 274 -6.40 -12.75 17.19
N ASP A 275 -6.71 -13.43 16.09
CA ASP A 275 -5.70 -14.02 15.19
C ASP A 275 -5.09 -12.96 14.24
N LEU A 276 -5.64 -11.74 14.24
CA LEU A 276 -5.06 -10.57 13.58
C LEU A 276 -3.91 -9.97 14.39
N THR A 277 -3.67 -10.45 15.61
CA THR A 277 -2.56 -10.00 16.46
C THR A 277 -1.20 -10.45 15.93
N PRO A 278 -0.15 -9.64 16.07
CA PRO A 278 1.20 -10.00 15.66
C PRO A 278 1.79 -11.13 16.52
N ALA A 279 2.78 -11.84 15.98
CA ALA A 279 3.59 -12.76 16.75
C ALA A 279 4.30 -12.00 17.90
N PRO A 280 4.43 -12.59 19.09
CA PRO A 280 5.06 -11.92 20.23
C PRO A 280 6.52 -11.60 19.89
N GLY A 281 6.89 -10.31 19.87
CA GLY A 281 8.24 -9.89 19.52
C GLY A 281 8.52 -8.39 19.49
N ASN A 282 7.50 -7.53 19.42
CA ASN A 282 7.69 -6.09 19.56
C ASN A 282 7.06 -5.61 20.87
N GLU A 283 7.82 -5.62 21.95
CA GLU A 283 7.49 -4.80 23.12
C GLU A 283 7.51 -3.33 22.71
N PHE A 284 6.37 -2.65 22.78
CA PHE A 284 6.33 -1.19 22.85
C PHE A 284 5.61 -0.75 24.13
N ILE A 285 6.18 0.28 24.75
CA ILE A 285 5.78 0.88 26.02
C ILE A 285 4.32 1.37 25.91
N PRO A 286 3.40 0.94 26.78
CA PRO A 286 2.00 1.28 26.67
C PRO A 286 1.77 2.74 27.05
N ALA A 287 1.10 3.49 26.17
CA ALA A 287 0.35 4.66 26.59
C ALA A 287 -1.03 4.20 27.05
N GLY A 288 -1.22 4.16 28.38
CA GLY A 288 -2.50 4.29 29.12
C GLY A 288 -3.75 3.62 28.54
N GLY A 289 -4.21 2.56 29.23
CA GLY A 289 -5.31 1.72 28.79
C GLY A 289 -6.72 2.32 28.80
N SER A 290 -7.59 1.64 28.04
CA SER A 290 -8.96 1.27 28.41
C SER A 290 -9.48 0.33 27.31
N ASP A 291 -9.97 -0.85 27.70
CA ASP A 291 -10.71 -1.79 26.84
C ASP A 291 -11.84 -1.06 26.10
N ASP A 292 -11.69 -0.89 24.79
CA ASP A 292 -12.74 -0.39 23.91
C ASP A 292 -12.49 -0.95 22.50
N ASP A 293 -13.38 -1.83 22.04
CA ASP A 293 -13.38 -2.53 20.75
C ASP A 293 -13.61 -1.56 19.56
N THR A 294 -12.91 -0.42 19.54
CA THR A 294 -13.06 0.62 18.52
C THR A 294 -11.87 0.65 17.57
N VAL A 295 -12.16 0.52 16.27
CA VAL A 295 -11.19 0.82 15.20
C VAL A 295 -10.92 2.33 15.26
N ARG A 296 -9.67 2.71 15.54
CA ARG A 296 -9.22 4.10 15.63
C ARG A 296 -8.32 4.40 14.43
N PHE A 297 -8.73 5.35 13.60
CA PHE A 297 -7.92 5.84 12.48
C PHE A 297 -7.08 7.02 12.91
#